data_AF-A0A2W4LX22-F1
#
_entry.id   AF-A0A2W4LX22-F1
#
_cell.length_a   1.000
_cell.length_b   1.000
_cell.length_c   1.000
_cell.angle_alpha   90.00
_cell.angle_beta   90.00
_cell.angle_gamma   90.00
#
_symmetry.space_group_name_H-M   'P 1'
#
loop_
_entity.id
_entity.type
_entity.pdbx_description
1 polymer ?
#
loop_
_entity_poly.entity_id
_entity_poly.type
_entity_poly.pdbx_seq_one_letter_code
_entity_poly.pdbx_strand_id
1 'polypeptide(L)'
;MTVSTKRGRRRIRAAHAVRERVQRERAEFTSAYGRATTTPERFYAAAKALFRAVASKKALPNPADAERRVETVTGLLVQLADELLTAQETKADNTIRAEQKRIERRERRRNRECRTHQERPAGPLPAA
;
A
#
# COMPACT_ATOMS: atom_id res chain seq x y z
N MET A 1 -45.14 33.71 18.62
CA MET A 1 -44.67 32.30 18.57
C MET A 1 -44.03 31.87 17.22
N THR A 2 -43.45 32.79 16.41
CA THR A 2 -43.03 32.51 15.02
C THR A 2 -41.51 32.37 14.79
N VAL A 3 -40.67 32.71 15.78
CA VAL A 3 -39.20 32.67 15.65
C VAL A 3 -38.64 31.24 15.79
N SER A 4 -39.29 30.41 16.63
CA SER A 4 -38.90 29.01 16.86
C SER A 4 -39.07 28.13 15.61
N THR A 5 -40.16 28.33 14.86
CA THR A 5 -40.46 27.57 13.63
C THR A 5 -39.53 27.92 12.46
N LYS A 6 -39.12 29.20 12.33
CA LYS A 6 -38.12 29.62 11.33
C LYS A 6 -36.74 28.99 11.59
N ARG A 7 -36.29 28.95 12.86
CA ARG A 7 -35.03 28.30 13.25
C ARG A 7 -35.07 26.78 13.01
N GLY A 8 -36.19 26.13 13.33
CA GLY A 8 -36.41 24.71 13.04
C GLY A 8 -36.33 24.38 11.55
N ARG A 9 -37.04 25.14 10.70
CA ARG A 9 -37.00 24.97 9.23
C ARG A 9 -35.59 25.14 8.65
N ARG A 10 -34.81 26.11 9.15
CA ARG A 10 -33.42 26.31 8.70
C ARG A 10 -32.52 25.13 9.05
N ARG A 11 -32.68 24.55 10.25
CA ARG A 11 -31.94 23.33 10.66
C ARG A 11 -32.30 22.12 9.80
N ILE A 12 -33.59 21.95 9.48
CA ILE A 12 -34.06 20.86 8.59
C ILE A 12 -33.45 21.00 7.19
N ARG A 13 -33.46 22.20 6.60
CA ARG A 13 -32.82 22.45 5.29
C ARG A 13 -31.32 22.15 5.31
N ALA A 14 -30.62 22.56 6.37
CA ALA A 14 -29.20 22.26 6.53
C ALA A 14 -28.93 20.75 6.63
N ALA A 15 -29.76 20.01 7.39
CA ALA A 15 -29.66 18.56 7.49
C ALA A 15 -29.93 17.85 6.15
N HIS A 16 -30.90 18.32 5.37
CA HIS A 16 -31.14 17.81 4.01
C HIS A 16 -29.95 18.06 3.08
N ALA A 17 -29.39 19.27 3.08
CA ALA A 17 -28.22 19.61 2.27
C ALA A 17 -27.01 18.74 2.63
N VAL A 18 -26.80 18.46 3.93
CA VAL A 18 -25.77 17.52 4.40
C VAL A 18 -26.03 16.10 3.87
N ARG A 19 -27.28 15.62 3.99
CA ARG A 19 -27.65 14.28 3.50
C ARG A 19 -27.42 14.13 2.00
N GLU A 20 -27.84 15.10 1.20
CA GLU A 20 -27.63 15.10 -0.25
C GLU A 20 -26.14 15.09 -0.61
N ARG A 21 -25.33 15.90 0.09
CA ARG A 21 -23.89 15.91 -0.10
C ARG A 21 -23.27 14.54 0.19
N VAL A 22 -23.62 13.92 1.32
CA VAL A 22 -23.13 12.57 1.68
C VAL A 22 -23.54 11.53 0.64
N GLN A 23 -24.77 11.61 0.12
CA GLN A 23 -25.23 10.70 -0.94
C GLN A 23 -24.44 10.88 -2.25
N ARG A 24 -24.13 12.12 -2.63
CA ARG A 24 -23.27 12.39 -3.80
C ARG A 24 -21.85 11.87 -3.60
N GLU A 25 -21.24 12.14 -2.45
CA GLU A 25 -19.90 11.65 -2.13
C GLU A 25 -19.85 10.11 -2.13
N ARG A 26 -20.89 9.44 -1.62
CA ARG A 26 -21.01 7.98 -1.69
C ARG A 26 -21.13 7.48 -3.12
N ALA A 27 -21.96 8.11 -3.95
CA ALA A 27 -22.14 7.73 -5.35
C ALA A 27 -20.84 7.92 -6.16
N GLU A 28 -20.12 9.02 -5.93
CA GLU A 28 -18.80 9.27 -6.53
C GLU A 28 -17.79 8.19 -6.14
N PHE A 29 -17.74 7.82 -4.85
CA PHE A 29 -16.87 6.73 -4.39
C PHE A 29 -17.24 5.39 -5.04
N THR A 30 -18.50 4.98 -5.00
CA THR A 30 -18.94 3.71 -5.58
C THR A 30 -18.67 3.65 -7.09
N SER A 31 -18.88 4.77 -7.80
CA SER A 31 -18.55 4.86 -9.22
C SER A 31 -17.04 4.79 -9.47
N ALA A 32 -16.23 5.54 -8.73
CA ALA A 32 -14.77 5.55 -8.90
C ALA A 32 -14.16 4.19 -8.56
N TYR A 33 -14.59 3.57 -7.46
CA TYR A 33 -14.16 2.24 -7.05
C TYR A 33 -14.63 1.16 -8.03
N GLY A 34 -15.88 1.24 -8.53
CA GLY A 34 -16.41 0.30 -9.50
C GLY A 34 -15.76 0.38 -10.89
N ARG A 35 -15.25 1.56 -11.28
CA ARG A 35 -14.50 1.75 -12.52
C ARG A 35 -13.01 1.39 -12.41
N ALA A 36 -12.48 1.25 -11.21
CA ALA A 36 -11.08 0.93 -10.99
C ALA A 36 -10.76 -0.51 -11.43
N THR A 37 -9.88 -0.62 -12.42
CA THR A 37 -9.49 -1.89 -13.05
C THR A 37 -8.28 -2.50 -12.37
N THR A 38 -7.44 -1.68 -11.74
CA THR A 38 -6.22 -2.11 -11.05
C THR A 38 -6.31 -1.95 -9.53
N THR A 39 -5.52 -2.74 -8.79
CA THR A 39 -5.44 -2.63 -7.33
C THR A 39 -5.00 -1.24 -6.84
N PRO A 40 -4.00 -0.57 -7.45
CA PRO A 40 -3.63 0.80 -7.08
C PRO A 40 -4.76 1.82 -7.28
N GLU A 41 -5.53 1.71 -8.36
CA GLU A 41 -6.69 2.59 -8.61
C GLU A 41 -7.76 2.43 -7.52
N ARG A 42 -8.06 1.18 -7.12
CA ARG A 42 -9.03 0.90 -6.04
C ARG A 42 -8.56 1.47 -4.71
N PHE A 43 -7.27 1.32 -4.41
CA PHE A 43 -6.65 1.89 -3.21
C PHE A 43 -6.77 3.42 -3.22
N TYR A 44 -6.42 4.08 -4.31
CA TYR A 44 -6.51 5.54 -4.43
C TYR A 44 -7.95 6.05 -4.29
N ALA A 45 -8.91 5.36 -4.89
CA ALA A 45 -10.33 5.68 -4.75
C ALA A 45 -10.80 5.58 -3.29
N ALA A 46 -10.39 4.53 -2.57
CA ALA A 46 -10.70 4.35 -1.15
C ALA A 46 -10.03 5.41 -0.26
N ALA A 47 -8.74 5.67 -0.46
CA ALA A 47 -7.99 6.69 0.28
C ALA A 47 -8.61 8.08 0.10
N LYS A 48 -8.95 8.47 -1.14
CA LYS A 48 -9.59 9.75 -1.44
C LYS A 48 -10.94 9.89 -0.74
N ALA A 49 -11.74 8.83 -0.66
CA ALA A 49 -13.02 8.84 0.05
C ALA A 49 -12.82 9.04 1.56
N LEU A 50 -11.85 8.34 2.16
CA LEU A 50 -11.49 8.50 3.58
C LEU A 50 -11.03 9.93 3.88
N PHE A 51 -10.14 10.50 3.08
CA PHE A 51 -9.68 11.89 3.27
C PHE A 51 -10.83 12.90 3.21
N ARG A 52 -11.77 12.74 2.27
CA ARG A 52 -12.95 13.61 2.16
C ARG A 52 -13.87 13.47 3.38
N ALA A 53 -14.06 12.26 3.88
CA ALA A 53 -14.86 11.99 5.08
C ALA A 53 -14.26 12.70 6.31
N VAL A 54 -12.93 12.67 6.48
CA VAL A 54 -12.22 13.31 7.59
C VAL A 54 -12.20 14.83 7.48
N ALA A 55 -11.97 15.36 6.28
CA ALA A 55 -11.90 16.82 6.05
C ALA A 55 -13.25 17.51 6.31
N SER A 56 -14.36 16.77 6.23
CA SER A 56 -15.71 17.30 6.41
C SER A 56 -16.11 17.43 7.88
N LYS A 57 -15.42 18.30 8.65
CA LYS A 57 -15.72 18.56 10.08
C LYS A 57 -17.09 19.20 10.35
N LYS A 58 -17.74 19.77 9.33
CA LYS A 58 -18.93 20.63 9.47
C LYS A 58 -20.29 19.89 9.56
N ALA A 59 -20.32 18.57 9.41
CA ALA A 59 -21.55 17.87 9.04
C ALA A 59 -21.86 16.56 9.78
N LEU A 60 -21.03 16.15 10.75
CA LEU A 60 -21.22 14.87 11.42
C LEU A 60 -22.06 15.04 12.70
N PRO A 61 -23.19 14.30 12.85
CA PRO A 61 -24.03 14.35 14.04
C PRO A 61 -23.28 13.92 15.31
N ASN A 62 -22.31 13.02 15.16
CA ASN A 62 -21.38 12.63 16.21
C ASN A 62 -19.94 12.64 15.66
N PRO A 63 -19.19 13.75 15.80
CA PRO A 63 -17.84 13.86 15.27
C PRO A 63 -16.86 12.89 15.95
N ALA A 64 -17.07 12.56 17.23
CA ALA A 64 -16.20 11.67 17.98
C ALA A 64 -16.26 10.22 17.47
N ASP A 65 -17.44 9.72 17.12
CA ASP A 65 -17.59 8.37 16.55
C ASP A 65 -16.94 8.25 15.17
N ALA A 66 -17.02 9.31 14.36
CA ALA A 66 -16.39 9.37 13.06
C ALA A 66 -14.87 9.38 13.18
N GLU A 67 -14.33 10.17 14.11
CA GLU A 67 -12.91 10.24 14.40
C GLU A 67 -12.36 8.89 14.88
N ARG A 68 -13.02 8.22 15.84
CA ARG A 68 -12.63 6.88 16.31
C ARG A 68 -12.61 5.83 15.18
N ARG A 69 -13.59 5.88 14.27
CA ARG A 69 -13.63 4.96 13.13
C ARG A 69 -12.49 5.22 12.15
N VAL A 70 -12.16 6.49 11.91
CA VAL A 70 -11.03 6.90 11.07
C VAL A 70 -9.72 6.45 11.70
N GLU A 71 -9.56 6.65 13.01
CA GLU A 71 -8.40 6.20 13.77
C GLU A 71 -8.23 4.67 13.66
N THR A 72 -9.32 3.92 13.84
CA THR A 72 -9.31 2.44 13.67
C THR A 72 -8.85 2.02 12.28
N VAL A 73 -9.40 2.64 11.22
CA VAL A 73 -9.01 2.36 9.84
C VAL A 73 -7.54 2.71 9.61
N THR A 74 -7.08 3.83 10.16
CA THR A 74 -5.69 4.28 10.04
C THR A 74 -4.72 3.31 10.70
N GLY A 75 -5.05 2.82 11.90
CA GLY A 75 -4.26 1.80 12.60
C GLY A 75 -4.13 0.50 11.80
N LEU A 76 -5.23 0.00 11.23
CA LEU A 76 -5.21 -1.20 10.37
C LEU A 76 -4.36 -1.00 9.11
N LEU A 77 -4.40 0.19 8.49
CA LEU A 77 -3.58 0.50 7.32
C LEU A 77 -2.09 0.53 7.67
N VAL A 78 -1.72 1.04 8.84
CA VAL A 78 -0.32 1.02 9.32
C VAL A 78 0.15 -0.42 9.52
N GLN A 79 -0.64 -1.26 10.18
CA GLN A 79 -0.30 -2.67 10.39
C GLN A 79 -0.07 -3.41 9.06
N LEU A 80 -0.98 -3.24 8.09
CA LEU A 80 -0.84 -3.86 6.77
C LEU A 80 0.38 -3.34 6.01
N ALA A 81 0.75 -2.07 6.17
CA ALA A 81 1.94 -1.50 5.55
C ALA A 81 3.21 -2.12 6.13
N ASP A 82 3.28 -2.30 7.46
CA ASP A 82 4.43 -2.94 8.13
C ASP A 82 4.58 -4.41 7.73
N GLU A 83 3.48 -5.16 7.63
CA GLU A 83 3.48 -6.54 7.15
C GLU A 83 4.00 -6.63 5.71
N LEU A 84 3.56 -5.73 4.84
CA LEU A 84 3.98 -5.68 3.43
C LEU A 84 5.46 -5.33 3.29
N LEU A 85 5.95 -4.36 4.06
CA LEU A 85 7.36 -3.99 4.10
C LEU A 85 8.22 -5.16 4.59
N THR A 86 7.83 -5.80 5.69
CA THR A 86 8.52 -6.98 6.22
C THR A 86 8.61 -8.11 5.19
N ALA A 87 7.53 -8.36 4.45
CA ALA A 87 7.51 -9.36 3.39
C ALA A 87 8.45 -8.99 2.21
N GLN A 88 8.52 -7.71 1.86
CA GLN A 88 9.44 -7.21 0.82
C GLN A 88 10.90 -7.33 1.25
N GLU A 89 11.23 -6.94 2.48
CA GLU A 89 12.56 -7.07 3.07
C GLU A 89 13.00 -8.53 3.12
N THR A 90 12.15 -9.42 3.62
CA THR A 90 12.43 -10.87 3.67
C THR A 90 12.72 -11.43 2.27
N LYS A 91 11.95 -11.01 1.26
CA LYS A 91 12.19 -11.43 -0.13
C LYS A 91 13.51 -10.89 -0.67
N ALA A 92 13.84 -9.63 -0.37
CA ALA A 92 15.10 -9.02 -0.74
C ALA A 92 16.29 -9.76 -0.11
N ASP A 93 16.25 -10.01 1.19
CA ASP A 93 17.29 -10.74 1.93
C ASP A 93 17.52 -12.14 1.37
N ASN A 94 16.44 -12.87 1.09
CA ASN A 94 16.53 -14.20 0.50
C ASN A 94 17.19 -14.16 -0.89
N THR A 95 16.88 -13.14 -1.68
CA THR A 95 17.48 -12.93 -3.00
C THR A 95 18.97 -12.62 -2.87
N ILE A 96 19.34 -11.72 -1.96
CA ILE A 96 20.73 -11.36 -1.68
C ILE A 96 21.54 -12.59 -1.25
N ARG A 97 21.02 -13.37 -0.29
CA ARG A 97 21.68 -14.61 0.18
C ARG A 97 21.84 -15.63 -0.94
N ALA A 98 20.83 -15.80 -1.80
CA ALA A 98 20.89 -16.70 -2.92
C ALA A 98 21.98 -16.29 -3.92
N GLU A 99 22.08 -15.01 -4.24
CA GLU A 99 23.11 -14.48 -5.14
C GLU A 99 24.52 -14.54 -4.53
N GLN A 100 24.69 -14.21 -3.25
CA GLN A 100 25.96 -14.37 -2.53
C GLN A 100 26.46 -15.82 -2.61
N LYS A 101 25.57 -16.81 -2.37
CA LYS A 101 25.91 -18.23 -2.48
C LYS A 101 26.24 -18.66 -3.91
N ARG A 102 25.59 -18.08 -4.92
CA ARG A 102 25.91 -18.32 -6.34
C ARG A 102 27.29 -17.79 -6.69
N ILE A 103 27.63 -16.59 -6.22
CA ILE A 103 28.95 -15.96 -6.41
C ILE A 103 30.04 -16.83 -5.77
N GLU A 104 29.89 -17.19 -4.49
CA GLU A 104 30.84 -18.03 -3.76
C GLU A 104 31.10 -19.37 -4.47
N ARG A 105 30.05 -20.02 -4.99
CA ARG A 105 30.19 -21.27 -5.76
C ARG A 105 30.96 -21.06 -7.07
N ARG A 106 30.71 -19.96 -7.78
CA ARG A 106 31.42 -19.63 -9.04
C ARG A 106 32.90 -19.33 -8.78
N GLU A 107 33.21 -18.64 -7.69
CA GLU A 107 34.60 -18.37 -7.29
C GLU A 107 35.33 -19.64 -6.90
N ARG A 108 34.71 -20.51 -6.09
CA ARG A 108 35.29 -21.83 -5.76
C ARG A 108 35.55 -22.67 -7.01
N ARG A 109 34.65 -22.66 -7.98
CA ARG A 109 34.83 -23.37 -9.25
C ARG A 109 36.01 -22.81 -10.05
N ARG A 110 36.07 -21.49 -10.23
CA ARG A 110 37.19 -20.82 -10.91
C ARG A 110 38.53 -21.12 -10.23
N ASN A 111 38.60 -21.07 -8.90
CA ASN A 111 39.83 -21.38 -8.17
C ASN A 111 40.28 -22.83 -8.34
N ARG A 112 39.35 -23.79 -8.41
CA ARG A 112 39.66 -25.19 -8.73
C ARG A 112 40.19 -25.33 -10.14
N GLU A 113 39.52 -24.73 -11.13
CA GLU A 113 39.93 -24.75 -12.54
C GLU A 113 41.35 -24.15 -12.71
N CYS A 114 41.64 -23.00 -12.09
CA CYS A 114 42.96 -22.38 -12.11
C CYS A 114 44.05 -23.27 -11.47
N ARG A 115 43.77 -23.93 -10.34
CA ARG A 115 44.72 -24.88 -9.72
C ARG A 115 44.98 -26.09 -10.62
N THR A 116 43.94 -26.68 -11.21
CA THR A 116 44.11 -27.82 -12.13
C THR A 116 44.86 -27.46 -13.42
N HIS A 117 44.80 -26.20 -13.86
CA HIS A 117 45.59 -25.73 -15.01
C HIS A 117 47.06 -25.45 -14.67
N GLN A 118 47.37 -25.04 -13.43
CA GLN A 118 48.75 -24.90 -12.95
C GLN A 118 49.44 -26.24 -12.70
N GLU A 119 48.70 -27.28 -12.33
CA GLU A 119 49.24 -28.60 -12.01
C GLU A 119 49.37 -29.54 -13.23
N ARG A 120 48.98 -29.12 -14.44
CA ARG A 120 49.28 -29.91 -15.65
C ARG A 120 50.76 -29.73 -16.01
N PRO A 121 51.64 -30.74 -15.81
CA PRO A 121 52.99 -30.66 -16.35
C PRO A 121 52.87 -30.58 -17.87
N ALA A 122 53.73 -29.75 -18.50
CA ALA A 122 53.89 -29.74 -19.94
C ALA A 122 54.26 -31.16 -20.39
N GLY A 123 53.29 -31.90 -20.91
CA GLY A 123 53.53 -33.21 -21.49
C GLY A 123 54.56 -33.09 -22.61
N PRO A 124 55.43 -34.10 -22.80
CA PRO A 124 56.52 -34.00 -23.75
C PRO A 124 55.98 -33.69 -25.16
N LEU A 125 56.62 -32.72 -25.83
CA LEU A 125 56.31 -32.39 -27.21
C LEU A 125 56.47 -33.63 -28.10
N PRO A 126 55.55 -33.86 -29.05
CA PRO A 126 55.64 -35.01 -29.93
C PRO A 126 56.95 -34.95 -30.71
N ALA A 127 57.74 -36.02 -30.63
CA ALA A 127 58.99 -36.16 -31.36
C ALA A 127 58.69 -36.21 -32.87
N ALA A 128 59.41 -35.39 -33.63
CA ALA A 128 59.36 -35.31 -35.10
C ALA A 128 60.27 -36.37 -35.74
#